data_AF-A0A061BFQ4-F1
#
_entry.id   AF-A0A061BFQ4-F1
#
_cell.length_a   1.000
_cell.length_b   1.000
_cell.length_c   1.000
_cell.angle_alpha   90.00
_cell.angle_beta   90.00
_cell.angle_gamma   90.00
#
_symmetry.space_group_name_H-M   'P 1'
#
loop_
_entity.id
_entity.type
_entity.pdbx_description
1 polymer ?
#
loop_
_entity_poly.entity_id
_entity_poly.type
_entity_poly.pdbx_seq_one_letter_code
_entity_poly.pdbx_strand_id
1 'polypeptide(L)'
;MSNSTEVPDLEKQTRASSDHLDNQTTTYGDDDHVVSKVYTSGDNNEYVMIGRTKVLRSELIGAFGGDLQPGIHAGPPRRLANPAPLGLCGFALTTFVLSMFNARAMGVTTPNVVVGLAAFYGGLVQLLAGMWEIALDNTFGGTALSSYGGFWMSFAAINIPWFGIAEAYEDPTELANAVGFFLLGWTIFTFGVLLCTMKSTVAFFSLFFFLEITFLLLTIGEFTAKVGVTRAGGVFGVITAFIAWYNAYAGLATRENSYITAKAIPLPGAQR
;
A
#
# COMPACT_ATOMS: atom_id res chain seq x y z
N MET A 1 82.38 13.72 51.03
CA MET A 1 83.25 14.26 49.97
C MET A 1 82.68 13.81 48.63
N SER A 2 82.59 14.78 47.71
CA SER A 2 82.25 14.68 46.29
C SER A 2 80.81 14.34 45.88
N ASN A 3 80.21 15.39 45.34
CA ASN A 3 78.98 15.53 44.60
C ASN A 3 79.15 14.99 43.16
N SER A 4 78.10 14.44 42.55
CA SER A 4 77.90 14.50 41.10
C SER A 4 76.41 14.54 40.80
N THR A 5 75.98 15.75 40.47
CA THR A 5 74.71 16.21 39.92
C THR A 5 74.34 15.55 38.60
N GLU A 6 73.11 15.04 38.50
CA GLU A 6 72.36 14.97 37.24
C GLU A 6 71.05 15.78 37.40
N VAL A 7 70.76 16.57 36.37
CA VAL A 7 69.70 17.58 36.31
C VAL A 7 68.35 16.90 36.02
N PRO A 8 67.24 17.30 36.68
CA PRO A 8 65.92 16.74 36.42
C PRO A 8 65.39 17.15 35.04
N ASP A 9 64.94 16.17 34.26
CA ASP A 9 64.38 16.40 32.93
C ASP A 9 63.03 17.15 33.02
N LEU A 10 63.02 18.38 32.50
CA LEU A 10 61.97 19.40 32.63
C LEU A 10 60.71 19.13 31.79
N GLU A 11 60.58 17.97 31.14
CA GLU A 11 59.42 17.63 30.30
C GLU A 11 58.27 16.92 31.04
N LYS A 12 58.44 16.57 32.33
CA LYS A 12 57.43 15.78 33.07
C LYS A 12 56.56 16.53 34.07
N GLN A 13 56.66 17.86 34.21
CA GLN A 13 55.92 18.59 35.26
C GLN A 13 55.18 19.88 34.88
N THR A 14 55.23 20.37 33.63
CA THR A 14 54.57 21.66 33.30
C THR A 14 53.88 21.67 31.93
N ARG A 15 52.97 20.72 31.73
CA ARG A 15 51.69 21.00 31.03
C ARG A 15 50.52 20.52 31.88
N ALA A 16 50.60 20.79 33.18
CA ALA A 16 49.42 20.99 34.01
C ALA A 16 48.99 22.45 33.84
N SER A 17 48.00 22.71 32.99
CA SER A 17 47.10 23.88 33.07
C SER A 17 46.05 23.79 31.97
N SER A 18 45.12 22.87 32.17
CA SER A 18 43.69 23.03 31.85
C SER A 18 42.99 21.77 32.36
N ASP A 19 43.01 21.61 33.68
CA ASP A 19 41.96 20.88 34.36
C ASP A 19 40.62 21.51 34.01
N HIS A 20 39.60 20.66 33.94
CA HIS A 20 38.18 20.99 33.81
C HIS A 20 37.73 21.62 32.50
N LEU A 21 37.40 20.75 31.54
CA LEU A 21 36.10 20.87 30.86
C LEU A 21 35.49 19.47 30.74
N ASP A 22 34.55 19.24 31.65
CA ASP A 22 33.46 18.28 31.60
C ASP A 22 33.41 17.38 30.36
N ASN A 23 33.40 16.08 30.62
CA ASN A 23 32.80 15.08 29.74
C ASN A 23 31.27 15.28 29.76
N GLN A 24 30.81 16.47 29.40
CA GLN A 24 29.42 16.76 29.09
C GLN A 24 29.15 16.06 27.77
N THR A 25 28.63 14.85 27.89
CA THR A 25 27.70 14.32 26.90
C THR A 25 26.65 15.39 26.72
N THR A 26 26.79 16.24 25.68
CA THR A 26 25.78 17.24 25.37
C THR A 26 24.65 16.50 24.68
N THR A 27 23.83 15.85 25.51
CA THR A 27 22.56 15.27 25.14
C THR A 27 21.62 16.44 24.85
N TYR A 28 21.56 16.86 23.59
CA TYR A 28 20.35 17.49 23.09
C TYR A 28 19.44 16.37 22.64
N GLY A 29 18.65 15.87 23.58
CA GLY A 29 17.52 14.99 23.30
C GLY A 29 16.23 15.78 23.52
N ASP A 30 15.34 15.72 22.54
CA ASP A 30 13.93 15.50 22.84
C ASP A 30 13.63 14.09 22.32
N ASP A 31 13.34 13.19 23.26
CA ASP A 31 12.96 11.77 23.17
C ASP A 31 13.83 10.72 22.40
N ASP A 32 14.30 9.74 23.19
CA ASP A 32 14.65 8.32 22.93
C ASP A 32 15.74 7.87 21.93
N HIS A 33 16.54 8.76 21.32
CA HIS A 33 17.68 8.33 20.48
C HIS A 33 19.02 9.01 20.84
N VAL A 34 19.97 8.24 21.38
CA VAL A 34 21.34 8.72 21.65
C VAL A 34 22.14 8.75 20.35
N VAL A 35 22.36 9.95 19.79
CA VAL A 35 23.21 10.14 18.62
C VAL A 35 24.68 10.17 19.04
N SER A 36 25.43 9.12 18.71
CA SER A 36 26.90 9.07 18.91
C SER A 36 27.65 9.50 17.63
N LYS A 37 28.66 10.37 17.75
CA LYS A 37 29.54 10.72 16.62
C LYS A 37 30.31 9.49 16.11
N VAL A 38 30.43 9.39 14.79
CA VAL A 38 31.23 8.34 14.12
C VAL A 38 32.68 8.80 14.04
N TYR A 39 33.61 7.93 14.43
CA TYR A 39 35.05 8.20 14.39
C TYR A 39 35.76 7.23 13.45
N THR A 40 36.73 7.71 12.67
CA THR A 40 37.63 6.85 11.90
C THR A 40 38.94 6.68 12.65
N SER A 41 39.50 5.46 12.63
CA SER A 41 40.71 5.11 13.37
C SER A 41 41.60 4.16 12.56
N GLY A 42 42.90 4.17 12.86
CA GLY A 42 43.93 3.36 12.19
C GLY A 42 44.82 4.20 11.27
N ASP A 43 45.97 3.66 10.88
CA ASP A 43 47.04 4.39 10.17
C ASP A 43 46.56 5.03 8.84
N ASN A 44 45.49 4.50 8.25
CA ASN A 44 44.84 5.02 7.03
C ASN A 44 43.30 5.10 7.14
N ASN A 45 42.73 5.34 8.33
CA ASN A 45 41.26 5.40 8.54
C ASN A 45 40.52 4.12 8.09
N GLU A 46 41.16 2.96 8.27
CA GLU A 46 40.65 1.66 7.83
C GLU A 46 39.46 1.14 8.65
N TYR A 47 39.26 1.66 9.87
CA TYR A 47 38.14 1.29 10.73
C TYR A 47 37.19 2.46 10.95
N VAL A 48 35.89 2.14 10.94
CA VAL A 48 34.82 3.05 11.32
C VAL A 48 34.25 2.60 12.66
N MET A 49 34.26 3.51 13.63
CA MET A 49 33.75 3.29 14.98
C MET A 49 32.35 3.90 15.08
N ILE A 50 31.32 3.07 15.25
CA ILE A 50 29.93 3.49 15.47
C ILE A 50 29.57 3.11 16.90
N GLY A 51 29.47 4.10 17.79
CA GLY A 51 29.31 3.87 19.23
C GLY A 51 30.50 3.08 19.79
N ARG A 52 30.25 1.85 20.27
CA ARG A 52 31.29 0.94 20.81
C ARG A 52 31.74 -0.13 19.82
N THR A 53 31.20 -0.15 18.60
CA THR A 53 31.46 -1.20 17.61
C THR A 53 32.49 -0.74 16.58
N LYS A 54 33.52 -1.56 16.37
CA LYS A 54 34.58 -1.36 15.37
C LYS A 54 34.29 -2.21 14.14
N VAL A 55 34.09 -1.56 12.99
CA VAL A 55 33.82 -2.26 11.72
C VAL A 55 34.89 -1.91 10.69
N LEU A 56 35.33 -2.90 9.91
CA LEU A 56 36.24 -2.71 8.78
C LEU A 56 35.54 -1.90 7.68
N ARG A 57 36.20 -0.84 7.20
CA ARG A 57 35.63 0.04 6.18
C ARG A 57 35.32 -0.70 4.88
N SER A 58 36.11 -1.69 4.51
CA SER A 58 35.88 -2.54 3.33
C SER A 58 34.63 -3.41 3.46
N GLU A 59 34.36 -3.97 4.64
CA GLU A 59 33.17 -4.76 4.92
C GLU A 59 31.91 -3.90 4.98
N LEU A 60 32.02 -2.70 5.56
CA LEU A 60 30.95 -1.70 5.54
C LEU A 60 30.61 -1.33 4.09
N ILE A 61 31.62 -1.04 3.25
CA ILE A 61 31.43 -0.72 1.83
C ILE A 61 30.85 -1.91 1.04
N GLY A 62 31.29 -3.14 1.31
CA GLY A 62 30.73 -4.34 0.71
C GLY A 62 29.26 -4.58 1.04
N ALA A 63 28.84 -4.25 2.27
CA ALA A 63 27.44 -4.33 2.70
C ALA A 63 26.53 -3.27 2.04
N PHE A 64 27.10 -2.16 1.54
CA PHE A 64 26.40 -1.10 0.79
C PHE A 64 26.59 -1.19 -0.73
N GLY A 65 27.38 -2.15 -1.23
CA GLY A 65 27.78 -2.26 -2.65
C GLY A 65 26.82 -3.01 -3.56
N GLY A 66 25.62 -3.36 -3.08
CA GLY A 66 24.59 -4.10 -3.82
C GLY A 66 23.56 -3.23 -4.55
N ASP A 67 23.42 -1.96 -4.17
CA ASP A 67 22.59 -0.98 -4.87
C ASP A 67 23.47 -0.03 -5.68
N LEU A 68 23.11 0.22 -6.93
CA LEU A 68 23.80 1.09 -7.90
C LEU A 68 23.75 2.59 -7.50
N GLN A 69 24.09 2.95 -6.27
CA GLN A 69 24.10 4.33 -5.79
C GLN A 69 25.33 4.63 -4.91
N PRO A 70 26.34 5.35 -5.42
CA PRO A 70 27.54 5.66 -4.65
C PRO A 70 27.30 6.89 -3.75
N GLY A 71 26.89 6.64 -2.49
CA GLY A 71 26.90 7.65 -1.44
C GLY A 71 25.97 7.34 -0.26
N ILE A 72 26.36 7.74 0.96
CA ILE A 72 25.43 7.82 2.10
C ILE A 72 24.50 8.99 1.83
N HIS A 73 23.38 8.68 1.19
CA HIS A 73 22.19 9.50 1.22
C HIS A 73 21.10 8.62 1.81
N ALA A 74 20.76 8.84 3.08
CA ALA A 74 19.35 8.74 3.44
C ALA A 74 18.69 9.85 2.63
N GLY A 75 18.30 9.54 1.38
CA GLY A 75 17.45 10.44 0.62
C GLY A 75 16.28 10.82 1.53
N PRO A 76 15.80 12.07 1.49
CA PRO A 76 14.64 12.45 2.29
C PRO A 76 13.58 11.37 2.08
N PRO A 77 12.89 10.89 3.14
CA PRO A 77 11.91 9.81 3.00
C PRO A 77 11.03 10.18 1.81
N ARG A 78 11.10 9.38 0.73
CA ARG A 78 10.44 9.74 -0.52
C ARG A 78 8.96 9.73 -0.20
N ARG A 79 8.37 10.91 0.02
CA ARG A 79 6.94 11.08 0.25
C ARG A 79 6.25 10.92 -1.09
N LEU A 80 6.12 9.67 -1.54
CA LEU A 80 5.28 9.35 -2.68
C LEU A 80 3.83 9.68 -2.29
N ALA A 81 3.05 10.08 -3.30
CA ALA A 81 1.66 10.43 -3.09
C ALA A 81 0.81 9.20 -2.76
N ASN A 82 -0.28 9.44 -2.03
CA ASN A 82 -1.45 8.58 -1.82
C ASN A 82 -1.99 7.88 -3.09
N PRO A 83 -1.66 6.63 -3.48
CA PRO A 83 -2.23 6.04 -4.69
C PRO A 83 -3.61 5.40 -4.47
N ALA A 84 -4.01 5.09 -3.24
CA ALA A 84 -5.28 4.44 -2.92
C ALA A 84 -6.51 5.14 -3.51
N PRO A 85 -6.64 6.48 -3.43
CA PRO A 85 -7.81 7.13 -3.99
C PRO A 85 -7.95 6.99 -5.51
N LEU A 86 -6.83 6.93 -6.23
CA LEU A 86 -6.85 6.69 -7.67
C LEU A 86 -7.42 5.29 -7.97
N GLY A 87 -6.93 4.27 -7.26
CA GLY A 87 -7.42 2.91 -7.40
C GLY A 87 -8.88 2.76 -6.99
N LEU A 88 -9.29 3.39 -5.88
CA LEU A 88 -10.68 3.37 -5.41
C LEU A 88 -11.64 4.09 -6.36
N CYS A 89 -11.24 5.19 -6.99
CA CYS A 89 -12.05 5.84 -8.03
C CYS A 89 -12.19 4.98 -9.29
N GLY A 90 -11.10 4.30 -9.71
CA GLY A 90 -11.10 3.32 -10.80
C GLY A 90 -12.08 2.18 -10.56
N PHE A 91 -12.00 1.60 -9.36
CA PHE A 91 -12.92 0.58 -8.88
C PHE A 91 -14.36 1.09 -8.85
N ALA A 92 -14.61 2.25 -8.22
CA ALA A 92 -15.94 2.78 -7.97
C ALA A 92 -16.70 3.06 -9.27
N LEU A 93 -16.08 3.76 -10.23
CA LEU A 93 -16.74 4.10 -11.49
C LEU A 93 -17.11 2.85 -12.30
N THR A 94 -16.17 1.91 -12.41
CA THR A 94 -16.37 0.67 -13.16
C THR A 94 -17.45 -0.20 -12.50
N THR A 95 -17.42 -0.30 -11.17
CA THR A 95 -18.42 -1.01 -10.37
C THR A 95 -19.79 -0.37 -10.53
N PHE A 96 -19.90 0.95 -10.43
CA PHE A 96 -21.16 1.68 -10.58
C PHE A 96 -21.80 1.39 -11.93
N VAL A 97 -21.04 1.52 -13.01
CA VAL A 97 -21.54 1.30 -14.37
C VAL A 97 -21.97 -0.14 -14.59
N LEU A 98 -21.16 -1.15 -14.20
CA LEU A 98 -21.57 -2.56 -14.27
C LEU A 98 -22.84 -2.82 -13.46
N SER A 99 -22.92 -2.24 -12.27
CA SER A 99 -24.02 -2.44 -11.33
C SER A 99 -25.34 -1.87 -11.83
N MET A 100 -25.30 -0.75 -12.58
CA MET A 100 -26.48 -0.22 -13.26
C MET A 100 -27.02 -1.17 -14.33
N PHE A 101 -26.15 -1.87 -15.07
CA PHE A 101 -26.57 -2.93 -16.01
C PHE A 101 -27.15 -4.13 -15.27
N ASN A 102 -26.51 -4.58 -14.18
CA ASN A 102 -27.00 -5.71 -13.38
C ASN A 102 -28.36 -5.40 -12.73
N ALA A 103 -28.57 -4.17 -12.27
CA ALA A 103 -29.85 -3.68 -11.76
C ALA A 103 -30.93 -3.54 -12.85
N ARG A 104 -30.57 -3.69 -14.13
CA ARG A 104 -31.45 -3.46 -15.30
C ARG A 104 -31.99 -2.03 -15.32
N ALA A 105 -31.21 -1.07 -14.85
CA ALA A 105 -31.59 0.33 -14.81
C ALA A 105 -31.90 0.83 -16.23
N MET A 106 -33.00 1.58 -16.38
CA MET A 106 -33.47 2.08 -17.67
C MET A 106 -33.73 0.99 -18.73
N GLY A 107 -33.86 -0.29 -18.32
CA GLY A 107 -34.04 -1.42 -19.23
C GLY A 107 -32.78 -1.83 -20.00
N VAL A 108 -31.61 -1.28 -19.67
CA VAL A 108 -30.37 -1.61 -20.40
C VAL A 108 -29.81 -2.94 -19.90
N THR A 109 -29.63 -3.88 -20.84
CA THR A 109 -29.22 -5.27 -20.53
C THR A 109 -27.84 -5.64 -21.02
N THR A 110 -27.32 -4.93 -22.03
CA THR A 110 -26.04 -5.24 -22.67
C THR A 110 -24.93 -4.42 -22.01
N PRO A 111 -23.98 -5.05 -21.29
CA PRO A 111 -23.00 -4.33 -20.48
C PRO A 111 -21.82 -3.75 -21.28
N ASN A 112 -21.89 -3.68 -22.62
CA ASN A 112 -20.70 -3.48 -23.47
C ASN A 112 -19.92 -2.19 -23.19
N VAL A 113 -20.59 -1.11 -22.75
CA VAL A 113 -19.94 0.16 -22.39
C VAL A 113 -18.98 -0.02 -21.21
N VAL A 114 -19.23 -0.96 -20.31
CA VAL A 114 -18.37 -1.18 -19.13
C VAL A 114 -17.02 -1.81 -19.48
N VAL A 115 -16.91 -2.48 -20.63
CA VAL A 115 -15.69 -3.17 -21.06
C VAL A 115 -14.51 -2.22 -21.17
N GLY A 116 -14.73 -1.00 -21.67
CA GLY A 116 -13.68 0.03 -21.73
C GLY A 116 -13.22 0.47 -20.35
N LEU A 117 -14.16 0.69 -19.42
CA LEU A 117 -13.82 1.03 -18.03
C LEU A 117 -13.09 -0.11 -17.32
N ALA A 118 -13.53 -1.34 -17.56
CA ALA A 118 -12.94 -2.56 -17.02
C ALA A 118 -11.51 -2.79 -17.54
N ALA A 119 -11.24 -2.51 -18.81
CA ALA A 119 -9.88 -2.61 -19.36
C ALA A 119 -8.95 -1.52 -18.82
N PHE A 120 -9.40 -0.26 -18.82
CA PHE A 120 -8.50 0.88 -18.61
C PHE A 120 -8.53 1.44 -17.20
N TYR A 121 -9.70 1.69 -16.62
CA TYR A 121 -9.79 2.45 -15.37
C TYR A 121 -9.88 1.55 -14.15
N GLY A 122 -10.94 0.74 -14.06
CA GLY A 122 -11.03 -0.33 -13.06
C GLY A 122 -9.97 -1.41 -13.25
N GLY A 123 -9.44 -1.58 -14.47
CA GLY A 123 -8.37 -2.53 -14.77
C GLY A 123 -6.98 -1.94 -14.60
N LEU A 124 -6.46 -1.37 -15.69
CA LEU A 124 -5.06 -0.92 -15.76
C LEU A 124 -4.70 0.15 -14.72
N VAL A 125 -5.46 1.24 -14.62
CA VAL A 125 -5.16 2.34 -13.69
C VAL A 125 -5.24 1.85 -12.23
N GLN A 126 -6.23 1.03 -11.91
CA GLN A 126 -6.35 0.44 -10.58
C GLN A 126 -5.19 -0.52 -10.26
N LEU A 127 -4.77 -1.35 -11.21
CA LEU A 127 -3.59 -2.21 -11.07
C LEU A 127 -2.33 -1.37 -10.79
N LEU A 128 -2.11 -0.31 -11.56
CA LEU A 128 -0.97 0.60 -11.39
C LEU A 128 -1.00 1.29 -10.01
N ALA A 129 -2.17 1.71 -9.54
CA ALA A 129 -2.33 2.25 -8.19
C ALA A 129 -1.90 1.23 -7.12
N GLY A 130 -2.30 -0.04 -7.27
CA GLY A 130 -1.86 -1.11 -6.36
C GLY A 130 -0.35 -1.39 -6.42
N MET A 131 0.29 -1.32 -7.59
CA MET A 131 1.75 -1.44 -7.68
C MET A 131 2.48 -0.33 -6.90
N TRP A 132 1.92 0.88 -6.91
CA TRP A 132 2.45 1.99 -6.11
C TRP A 132 2.17 1.85 -4.61
N GLU A 133 1.08 1.19 -4.20
CA GLU A 133 0.85 0.82 -2.80
C GLU A 133 1.92 -0.16 -2.30
N ILE A 134 2.33 -1.13 -3.13
CA ILE A 134 3.44 -2.05 -2.77
C ILE A 134 4.75 -1.26 -2.60
N ALA A 135 5.01 -0.28 -3.48
CA ALA A 135 6.17 0.60 -3.37
C ALA A 135 6.14 1.52 -2.12
N LEU A 136 4.99 1.64 -1.47
CA LEU A 136 4.75 2.36 -0.23
C LEU A 136 4.68 1.45 1.00
N ASP A 137 5.10 0.18 0.87
CA ASP A 137 5.03 -0.85 1.90
C ASP A 137 3.60 -1.13 2.42
N ASN A 138 2.57 -0.78 1.64
CA ASN A 138 1.18 -1.08 1.96
C ASN A 138 0.74 -2.39 1.30
N THR A 139 1.01 -3.51 1.97
CA THR A 139 0.63 -4.85 1.49
C THR A 139 -0.87 -4.96 1.24
N PHE A 140 -1.71 -4.43 2.14
CA PHE A 140 -3.16 -4.52 1.98
C PHE A 140 -3.61 -3.78 0.72
N GLY A 141 -3.22 -2.51 0.58
CA GLY A 141 -3.58 -1.67 -0.57
C GLY A 141 -3.07 -2.26 -1.88
N GLY A 142 -1.82 -2.73 -1.88
CA GLY A 142 -1.21 -3.37 -3.03
C GLY A 142 -1.94 -4.63 -3.47
N THR A 143 -2.19 -5.56 -2.55
CA THR A 143 -2.94 -6.77 -2.85
C THR A 143 -4.36 -6.45 -3.31
N ALA A 144 -5.11 -5.64 -2.56
CA ALA A 144 -6.52 -5.36 -2.89
C ALA A 144 -6.65 -4.66 -4.25
N LEU A 145 -5.96 -3.53 -4.46
CA LEU A 145 -6.13 -2.74 -5.69
C LEU A 145 -5.62 -3.50 -6.92
N SER A 146 -4.49 -4.19 -6.82
CA SER A 146 -3.96 -4.97 -7.94
C SER A 146 -4.80 -6.19 -8.25
N SER A 147 -5.33 -6.89 -7.24
CA SER A 147 -6.24 -8.02 -7.47
C SER A 147 -7.54 -7.56 -8.13
N TYR A 148 -8.19 -6.51 -7.64
CA TYR A 148 -9.42 -6.01 -8.29
C TYR A 148 -9.14 -5.36 -9.65
N GLY A 149 -7.95 -4.81 -9.88
CA GLY A 149 -7.48 -4.43 -11.22
C GLY A 149 -7.40 -5.64 -12.16
N GLY A 150 -6.85 -6.75 -11.67
CA GLY A 150 -6.85 -8.04 -12.35
C GLY A 150 -8.25 -8.55 -12.65
N PHE A 151 -9.16 -8.51 -11.67
CA PHE A 151 -10.59 -8.86 -11.85
C PHE A 151 -11.19 -8.12 -13.05
N TRP A 152 -11.03 -6.80 -13.10
CA TRP A 152 -11.62 -5.97 -14.15
C TRP A 152 -11.02 -6.26 -15.52
N MET A 153 -9.70 -6.45 -15.60
CA MET A 153 -9.07 -6.84 -16.87
C MET A 153 -9.49 -8.25 -17.32
N SER A 154 -9.63 -9.21 -16.41
CA SER A 154 -10.17 -10.54 -16.74
C SER A 154 -11.64 -10.47 -17.18
N PHE A 155 -12.46 -9.65 -16.53
CA PHE A 155 -13.84 -9.39 -16.94
C PHE A 155 -13.89 -8.76 -18.34
N ALA A 156 -13.02 -7.79 -18.63
CA ALA A 156 -12.91 -7.22 -19.97
C ALA A 156 -12.51 -8.28 -21.01
N ALA A 157 -11.54 -9.14 -20.69
CA ALA A 157 -11.11 -10.21 -21.59
C ALA A 157 -12.23 -11.20 -21.91
N ILE A 158 -13.09 -11.56 -20.95
CA ILE A 158 -14.27 -12.41 -21.19
C ILE A 158 -15.21 -11.79 -22.24
N ASN A 159 -15.35 -10.46 -22.24
CA ASN A 159 -16.31 -9.75 -23.09
C ASN A 159 -15.71 -9.23 -24.41
N ILE A 160 -14.39 -9.17 -24.54
CA ILE A 160 -13.72 -8.75 -25.79
C ILE A 160 -13.60 -9.96 -26.72
N PRO A 161 -14.25 -9.95 -27.91
CA PRO A 161 -14.29 -11.12 -28.79
C PRO A 161 -12.91 -11.63 -29.21
N TRP A 162 -11.92 -10.75 -29.32
CA TRP A 162 -10.56 -11.12 -29.73
C TRP A 162 -9.84 -12.09 -28.77
N PHE A 163 -10.24 -12.16 -27.50
CA PHE A 163 -9.71 -13.16 -26.58
C PHE A 163 -10.32 -14.56 -26.76
N GLY A 164 -11.45 -14.68 -27.48
CA GLY A 164 -12.10 -15.97 -27.76
C GLY A 164 -12.70 -16.69 -26.55
N ILE A 165 -12.72 -16.07 -25.35
CA ILE A 165 -13.15 -16.74 -24.12
C ILE A 165 -14.65 -17.08 -24.17
N ALA A 166 -15.52 -16.11 -24.46
CA ALA A 166 -16.95 -16.37 -24.55
C ALA A 166 -17.32 -17.26 -25.76
N GLU A 167 -16.58 -17.15 -26.86
CA GLU A 167 -16.81 -17.94 -28.09
C GLU A 167 -16.46 -19.42 -27.91
N ALA A 168 -15.58 -19.75 -26.96
CA ALA A 168 -15.22 -21.13 -26.65
C ALA A 168 -16.36 -21.95 -26.02
N TYR A 169 -17.44 -21.32 -25.58
CA TYR A 169 -18.59 -21.98 -24.97
C TYR A 169 -19.77 -22.02 -25.94
N GLU A 170 -20.14 -23.22 -26.40
CA GLU A 170 -21.27 -23.43 -27.30
C GLU A 170 -22.62 -23.35 -26.57
N ASP A 171 -22.69 -23.83 -25.33
CA ASP A 171 -23.86 -23.75 -24.47
C ASP A 171 -23.81 -22.48 -23.59
N PRO A 172 -24.77 -21.55 -23.72
CA PRO A 172 -24.86 -20.38 -22.85
C PRO A 172 -24.94 -20.71 -21.35
N THR A 173 -25.50 -21.89 -21.01
CA THR A 173 -25.59 -22.36 -19.61
C THR A 173 -24.22 -22.76 -19.08
N GLU A 174 -23.38 -23.38 -19.91
CA GLU A 174 -22.00 -23.72 -19.56
C GLU A 174 -21.17 -22.45 -19.30
N LEU A 175 -21.30 -21.45 -20.18
CA LEU A 175 -20.67 -20.15 -19.99
C LEU A 175 -21.13 -19.48 -18.69
N ALA A 176 -22.43 -19.47 -18.40
CA ALA A 176 -22.97 -18.89 -17.17
C ALA A 176 -22.41 -19.60 -15.93
N ASN A 177 -22.33 -20.93 -15.93
CA ASN A 177 -21.71 -21.69 -14.84
C ASN A 177 -20.21 -21.37 -14.70
N ALA A 178 -19.47 -21.23 -15.80
CA ALA A 178 -18.06 -20.87 -15.78
C ALA A 178 -17.83 -19.45 -15.21
N VAL A 179 -18.65 -18.48 -15.61
CA VAL A 179 -18.65 -17.12 -15.04
C VAL A 179 -19.07 -17.15 -13.57
N GLY A 180 -20.02 -18.01 -13.20
CA GLY A 180 -20.40 -18.26 -11.80
C GLY A 180 -19.24 -18.75 -10.96
N PHE A 181 -18.43 -19.71 -11.44
CA PHE A 181 -17.22 -20.16 -10.74
C PHE A 181 -16.16 -19.06 -10.64
N PHE A 182 -16.00 -18.26 -11.70
CA PHE A 182 -15.12 -17.09 -11.67
C PHE A 182 -15.53 -16.10 -10.56
N LEU A 183 -16.82 -15.73 -10.49
CA LEU A 183 -17.35 -14.83 -9.45
C LEU A 183 -17.31 -15.46 -8.05
N LEU A 184 -17.48 -16.78 -7.93
CA LEU A 184 -17.35 -17.50 -6.67
C LEU A 184 -15.92 -17.40 -6.12
N GLY A 185 -14.91 -17.53 -6.98
CA GLY A 185 -13.51 -17.31 -6.59
C GLY A 185 -13.28 -15.90 -6.04
N TRP A 186 -13.87 -14.88 -6.68
CA TRP A 186 -13.81 -13.49 -6.21
C TRP A 186 -14.59 -13.25 -4.93
N THR A 187 -15.69 -13.98 -4.71
CA THR A 187 -16.44 -13.98 -3.46
C THR A 187 -15.55 -14.51 -2.33
N ILE A 188 -14.93 -15.67 -2.51
CA ILE A 188 -14.03 -16.25 -1.50
C ILE A 188 -12.83 -15.33 -1.19
N PHE A 189 -12.22 -14.77 -2.22
CA PHE A 189 -11.13 -13.80 -2.06
C PHE A 189 -11.58 -12.56 -1.29
N THR A 190 -12.72 -11.97 -1.66
CA THR A 190 -13.26 -10.76 -1.04
C THR A 190 -13.63 -11.00 0.42
N PHE A 191 -14.17 -12.17 0.76
CA PHE A 191 -14.39 -12.56 2.15
C PHE A 191 -13.09 -12.56 2.96
N GLY A 192 -12.00 -13.09 2.41
CA GLY A 192 -10.68 -13.03 3.05
C GLY A 192 -10.20 -11.60 3.29
N VAL A 193 -10.34 -10.72 2.29
CA VAL A 193 -9.99 -9.29 2.39
C VAL A 193 -10.88 -8.57 3.41
N LEU A 194 -12.17 -8.87 3.45
CA LEU A 194 -13.14 -8.33 4.41
C LEU A 194 -12.69 -8.60 5.85
N LEU A 195 -12.25 -9.82 6.15
CA LEU A 195 -11.73 -10.16 7.49
C LEU A 195 -10.51 -9.31 7.88
N CYS A 196 -9.64 -8.98 6.91
CA CYS A 196 -8.51 -8.09 7.14
C CYS A 196 -8.92 -6.62 7.43
N THR A 197 -10.17 -6.23 7.15
CA THR A 197 -10.67 -4.86 7.38
C THR A 197 -11.40 -4.66 8.72
N MET A 198 -11.56 -5.71 9.54
CA MET A 198 -12.31 -5.63 10.81
C MET A 198 -11.69 -4.67 11.85
N LYS A 199 -10.42 -4.30 11.71
CA LYS A 199 -9.72 -3.33 12.57
C LYS A 199 -9.54 -1.95 11.91
N SER A 200 -10.28 -1.69 10.82
CA SER A 200 -10.19 -0.43 10.06
C SER A 200 -11.28 0.57 10.46
N THR A 201 -11.66 1.45 9.53
CA THR A 201 -12.79 2.37 9.71
C THR A 201 -14.10 1.72 9.27
N VAL A 202 -15.23 2.20 9.79
CA VAL A 202 -16.57 1.76 9.41
C VAL A 202 -16.76 1.87 7.90
N ALA A 203 -16.32 2.96 7.27
CA ALA A 203 -16.46 3.16 5.83
C ALA A 203 -15.62 2.17 5.01
N PHE A 204 -14.41 1.86 5.46
CA PHE A 204 -13.53 0.94 4.77
C PHE A 204 -13.99 -0.52 4.91
N PHE A 205 -14.41 -0.93 6.10
CA PHE A 205 -15.04 -2.23 6.30
C PHE A 205 -16.34 -2.38 5.50
N SER A 206 -17.18 -1.35 5.50
CA SER A 206 -18.45 -1.36 4.75
C SER A 206 -18.23 -1.55 3.25
N LEU A 207 -17.15 -0.99 2.69
CA LEU A 207 -16.80 -1.19 1.28
C LEU A 207 -16.70 -2.67 0.93
N PHE A 208 -15.87 -3.42 1.67
CA PHE A 208 -15.66 -4.84 1.41
C PHE A 208 -16.87 -5.69 1.80
N PHE A 209 -17.63 -5.29 2.83
CA PHE A 209 -18.84 -6.00 3.24
C PHE A 209 -19.92 -5.97 2.16
N PHE A 210 -20.19 -4.79 1.59
CA PHE A 210 -21.16 -4.69 0.51
C PHE A 210 -20.63 -5.28 -0.80
N LEU A 211 -19.32 -5.18 -1.06
CA LEU A 211 -18.69 -5.84 -2.21
C LEU A 211 -18.82 -7.38 -2.12
N GLU A 212 -18.64 -7.96 -0.94
CA GLU A 212 -18.84 -9.39 -0.69
C GLU A 212 -20.26 -9.81 -1.02
N ILE A 213 -21.26 -9.06 -0.53
CA ILE A 213 -22.67 -9.31 -0.87
C ILE A 213 -22.91 -9.18 -2.37
N THR A 214 -22.32 -8.18 -3.03
CA THR A 214 -22.41 -8.02 -4.48
C THR A 214 -21.90 -9.26 -5.21
N PHE A 215 -20.68 -9.71 -4.92
CA PHE A 215 -20.11 -10.88 -5.59
C PHE A 215 -20.90 -12.15 -5.30
N LEU A 216 -21.32 -12.35 -4.05
CA LEU A 216 -22.15 -13.50 -3.67
C LEU A 216 -23.47 -13.53 -4.45
N LEU A 217 -24.18 -12.40 -4.53
CA LEU A 217 -25.44 -12.33 -5.26
C LEU A 217 -25.26 -12.49 -6.77
N LEU A 218 -24.21 -11.92 -7.36
CA LEU A 218 -23.92 -12.13 -8.78
C LEU A 218 -23.56 -13.59 -9.07
N THR A 219 -22.76 -14.23 -8.20
CA THR A 219 -22.45 -15.67 -8.28
C THR A 219 -23.72 -16.53 -8.27
N ILE A 220 -24.61 -16.30 -7.30
CA ILE A 220 -25.89 -17.02 -7.22
C ILE A 220 -26.76 -16.70 -8.44
N GLY A 221 -26.72 -15.46 -8.93
CA GLY A 221 -27.42 -15.02 -10.13
C GLY A 221 -27.02 -15.83 -11.37
N GLU A 222 -25.71 -16.03 -11.59
CA GLU A 222 -25.20 -16.85 -12.69
C GLU A 222 -25.63 -18.33 -12.56
N PHE A 223 -25.46 -18.94 -11.38
CA PHE A 223 -25.83 -20.35 -11.19
C PHE A 223 -27.32 -20.63 -11.24
N THR A 224 -28.16 -19.67 -10.86
CA THR A 224 -29.63 -19.87 -10.80
C THR A 224 -30.37 -19.31 -12.00
N ALA A 225 -29.72 -18.50 -12.83
CA ALA A 225 -30.31 -17.70 -13.91
C ALA A 225 -31.50 -16.82 -13.46
N LYS A 226 -31.63 -16.54 -12.15
CA LYS A 226 -32.72 -15.73 -11.59
C LYS A 226 -32.39 -14.25 -11.68
N VAL A 227 -33.03 -13.55 -12.62
CA VAL A 227 -32.85 -12.10 -12.83
C VAL A 227 -33.05 -11.28 -11.56
N GLY A 228 -33.95 -11.67 -10.67
CA GLY A 228 -34.18 -10.98 -9.39
C GLY A 228 -32.94 -10.96 -8.49
N VAL A 229 -32.14 -12.03 -8.50
CA VAL A 229 -30.91 -12.14 -7.70
C VAL A 229 -29.81 -11.27 -8.30
N THR A 230 -29.62 -11.31 -9.63
CA THR A 230 -28.67 -10.43 -10.33
C THR A 230 -29.01 -8.95 -10.13
N ARG A 231 -30.31 -8.60 -10.14
CA ARG A 231 -30.77 -7.23 -9.85
C ARG A 231 -30.41 -6.81 -8.44
N ALA A 232 -30.64 -7.66 -7.45
CA ALA A 232 -30.24 -7.39 -6.07
C ALA A 232 -28.71 -7.18 -5.98
N GLY A 233 -27.92 -8.04 -6.63
CA GLY A 233 -26.46 -7.88 -6.74
C GLY A 233 -26.05 -6.53 -7.34
N GLY A 234 -26.74 -6.09 -8.40
CA GLY A 234 -26.56 -4.76 -8.99
C GLY A 234 -26.87 -3.62 -8.02
N VAL A 235 -27.97 -3.68 -7.26
CA VAL A 235 -28.29 -2.64 -6.26
C VAL A 235 -27.21 -2.55 -5.18
N PHE A 236 -26.76 -3.69 -4.65
CA PHE A 236 -25.65 -3.73 -3.70
C PHE A 236 -24.36 -3.20 -4.31
N GLY A 237 -24.08 -3.50 -5.59
CA GLY A 237 -22.91 -2.98 -6.29
C GLY A 237 -22.94 -1.45 -6.46
N VAL A 238 -24.11 -0.85 -6.66
CA VAL A 238 -24.26 0.61 -6.65
C VAL A 238 -23.91 1.19 -5.26
N ILE A 239 -24.40 0.58 -4.19
CA ILE A 239 -24.07 0.98 -2.81
C ILE A 239 -22.56 0.90 -2.58
N THR A 240 -21.95 -0.22 -2.96
CA THR A 240 -20.50 -0.44 -2.90
C THR A 240 -19.72 0.65 -3.62
N ALA A 241 -20.14 1.04 -4.83
CA ALA A 241 -19.48 2.09 -5.59
C ALA A 241 -19.52 3.46 -4.89
N PHE A 242 -20.65 3.85 -4.30
CA PHE A 242 -20.74 5.09 -3.53
C PHE A 242 -19.86 5.08 -2.27
N ILE A 243 -19.78 3.95 -1.58
CA ILE A 243 -18.89 3.79 -0.43
C ILE A 243 -17.41 3.85 -0.89
N ALA A 244 -17.07 3.26 -2.04
CA ALA A 244 -15.73 3.34 -2.61
C ALA A 244 -15.33 4.78 -2.92
N TRP A 245 -16.23 5.56 -3.57
CA TRP A 245 -16.00 6.98 -3.80
C TRP A 245 -15.90 7.79 -2.50
N TYR A 246 -16.67 7.46 -1.47
CA TYR A 246 -16.51 8.09 -0.15
C TYR A 246 -15.11 7.84 0.43
N ASN A 247 -14.61 6.60 0.38
CA ASN A 247 -13.26 6.27 0.84
C ASN A 247 -12.18 6.95 -0.04
N ALA A 248 -12.38 7.02 -1.36
CA ALA A 248 -11.48 7.75 -2.25
C ALA A 248 -11.45 9.25 -1.92
N TYR A 249 -12.62 9.85 -1.73
CA TYR A 249 -12.75 11.25 -1.32
C TYR A 249 -12.06 11.49 0.03
N ALA A 250 -12.20 10.59 0.99
CA ALA A 250 -11.52 10.68 2.28
C ALA A 250 -9.99 10.72 2.15
N GLY A 251 -9.41 10.04 1.16
CA GLY A 251 -7.98 10.08 0.88
C GLY A 251 -7.53 11.23 -0.03
N LEU A 252 -8.45 11.84 -0.80
CA LEU A 252 -8.15 13.01 -1.66
C LEU A 252 -8.34 14.35 -0.95
N ALA A 253 -9.37 14.46 -0.11
CA ALA A 253 -9.80 15.70 0.49
C ALA A 253 -8.85 16.10 1.63
N THR A 254 -8.09 17.16 1.42
CA THR A 254 -7.27 17.83 2.43
C THR A 254 -7.93 19.16 2.82
N ARG A 255 -7.47 19.77 3.92
CA ARG A 255 -7.95 21.10 4.33
C ARG A 255 -7.59 22.20 3.32
N GLU A 256 -6.66 21.94 2.42
CA GLU A 256 -6.19 22.90 1.41
C GLU A 256 -7.05 22.85 0.14
N ASN A 257 -7.59 21.69 -0.22
CA ASN A 257 -8.33 21.48 -1.46
C ASN A 257 -9.85 21.30 -1.26
N SER A 258 -10.32 21.13 -0.02
CA SER A 258 -11.73 20.89 0.27
C SER A 258 -12.21 21.57 1.54
N TYR A 259 -13.41 22.17 1.46
CA TYR A 259 -14.14 22.69 2.63
C TYR A 259 -14.71 21.57 3.51
N ILE A 260 -14.91 20.38 2.95
CA ILE A 260 -15.46 19.22 3.65
C ILE A 260 -14.38 18.14 3.69
N THR A 261 -14.03 17.69 4.89
CA THR A 261 -13.11 16.55 5.07
C THR A 261 -13.89 15.37 5.63
N ALA A 262 -13.65 14.18 5.09
CA ALA A 262 -14.33 12.97 5.54
C ALA A 262 -13.85 12.61 6.95
N LYS A 263 -14.78 12.34 7.86
CA LYS A 263 -14.45 11.89 9.21
C LYS A 263 -14.35 10.37 9.22
N ALA A 264 -13.17 9.85 9.53
CA ALA A 264 -12.98 8.43 9.78
C ALA A 264 -13.60 8.05 11.13
N ILE A 265 -14.57 7.12 11.11
CA ILE A 265 -15.13 6.50 12.32
C ILE A 265 -14.44 5.13 12.47
N PRO A 266 -13.59 4.91 13.47
CA PRO A 266 -12.94 3.61 13.69
C PRO A 266 -13.95 2.56 14.16
N LEU A 267 -13.71 1.29 13.81
CA LEU A 267 -14.49 0.17 14.38
C LEU A 267 -14.13 -0.08 15.85
N PRO A 268 -15.04 -0.65 16.66
CA PRO A 268 -14.75 -1.01 18.05
C PRO A 268 -13.52 -1.92 18.14
N GLY A 269 -12.52 -1.51 18.94
CA GLY A 269 -11.27 -2.26 19.09
C GLY A 269 -10.16 -1.92 18.09
N ALA A 270 -10.39 -1.02 17.13
CA ALA A 270 -9.32 -0.41 16.35
C ALA A 270 -8.57 0.62 17.23
N GLN A 271 -7.37 0.28 17.69
CA GLN A 271 -6.49 1.23 18.38
C GLN A 271 -5.89 2.20 17.35
N ARG A 272 -5.78 3.49 17.72
CA ARG A 272 -5.26 4.58 16.89
C ARG A 272 -3.78 4.42 16.57
#